data_AF-A0A7G8E2K6-F1
#
_entry.id   AF-A0A7G8E2K6-F1
#
_cell.length_a   1.000
_cell.length_b   1.000
_cell.length_c   1.000
_cell.angle_alpha   90.00
_cell.angle_beta   90.00
_cell.angle_gamma   90.00
#
_symmetry.space_group_name_H-M   'P 1'
#
loop_
_entity.id
_entity.type
_entity.pdbx_description
1 polymer ?
#
loop_
_entity_poly.entity_id
_entity_poly.type
_entity_poly.pdbx_seq_one_letter_code
_entity_poly.pdbx_strand_id
1 'polypeptide(L)'
;MPPRTPNQAAADPVEELRSAASAEDDNGQPLYEPTDPARPIGHANPPRRTRGLALQPPPRPSRLEVERRVAEAQLWIAQRVPLALIAEKARESWGVKNTQTINRYLNLARERMVEELISDRRRHQAEQIFALNDCARRAMDAEQFSAAVGAFRVIAEIGGLLRAPLKPPESKS
;
A
#
# COMPACT_ATOMS: atom_id res chain seq x y z
N MET A 1 -31.33 28.17 0.19
CA MET A 1 -30.58 26.91 -0.04
C MET A 1 -29.09 27.20 0.06
N PRO A 2 -28.31 26.44 0.85
CA PRO A 2 -26.87 26.63 0.95
C PRO A 2 -26.14 25.98 -0.26
N PRO A 3 -24.99 26.54 -0.70
CA PRO A 3 -24.13 25.90 -1.71
C PRO A 3 -23.41 24.67 -1.16
N ARG A 4 -23.10 23.72 -2.05
CA ARG A 4 -22.50 22.41 -1.71
C ARG A 4 -21.06 22.53 -1.20
N THR A 5 -20.75 21.78 -0.15
CA THR A 5 -19.38 21.45 0.27
C THR A 5 -18.67 20.60 -0.78
N PRO A 6 -17.42 20.91 -1.18
CA PRO A 6 -16.56 19.96 -1.85
C PRO A 6 -15.98 19.00 -0.80
N ASN A 7 -16.41 17.73 -0.83
CA ASN A 7 -15.84 16.68 0.01
C ASN A 7 -14.45 16.27 -0.55
N GLN A 8 -13.40 17.04 -0.23
CA GLN A 8 -12.01 16.73 -0.57
C GLN A 8 -11.36 15.90 0.53
N ALA A 9 -11.13 14.60 0.28
CA ALA A 9 -9.88 13.87 0.57
C ALA A 9 -10.06 12.35 0.56
N ALA A 10 -9.74 11.71 -0.57
CA ALA A 10 -9.17 10.36 -0.63
C ALA A 10 -8.53 10.22 -2.03
N ALA A 11 -7.25 10.57 -2.15
CA ALA A 11 -6.47 10.40 -3.38
C ALA A 11 -5.18 9.62 -3.04
N ASP A 12 -4.79 8.78 -3.98
CA ASP A 12 -4.22 7.45 -3.74
C ASP A 12 -2.73 7.38 -3.27
N PRO A 13 -2.30 6.28 -2.62
CA PRO A 13 -0.90 5.88 -2.44
C PRO A 13 -0.04 5.72 -3.73
N VAL A 14 0.13 6.80 -4.53
CA VAL A 14 1.44 7.48 -4.71
C VAL A 14 1.42 8.84 -5.42
N GLU A 15 0.39 9.44 -6.03
CA GLU A 15 -0.98 9.05 -6.44
C GLU A 15 -1.03 9.02 -7.97
N GLU A 16 -1.65 8.09 -8.69
CA GLU A 16 -2.41 6.87 -8.34
C GLU A 16 -1.56 5.63 -8.70
N LEU A 17 -0.48 5.39 -7.92
CA LEU A 17 0.85 4.99 -8.46
C LEU A 17 1.35 5.84 -9.67
N ARG A 18 0.76 7.04 -9.85
CA ARG A 18 1.01 8.11 -10.85
C ARG A 18 0.42 7.98 -12.25
N SER A 19 -0.75 7.34 -12.31
CA SER A 19 -1.72 7.34 -13.43
C SER A 19 -1.22 6.55 -14.65
N ALA A 20 -1.83 5.39 -14.88
CA ALA A 20 -1.46 4.44 -15.93
C ALA A 20 -1.55 5.01 -17.35
N ALA A 21 -0.86 4.35 -18.29
CA ALA A 21 -1.00 4.61 -19.73
C ALA A 21 -2.39 4.17 -20.24
N SER A 22 -2.87 4.75 -21.35
CA SER A 22 -4.15 4.36 -21.96
C SER A 22 -4.15 2.90 -22.43
N ALA A 23 -2.97 2.35 -22.75
CA ALA A 23 -2.72 0.95 -23.03
C ALA A 23 -1.25 0.59 -22.73
N GLU A 24 -0.97 -0.68 -22.50
CA GLU A 24 0.36 -1.28 -22.34
C GLU A 24 0.44 -2.50 -23.27
N ASP A 25 1.62 -2.88 -23.74
CA ASP A 25 1.81 -4.10 -24.55
C ASP A 25 1.91 -5.36 -23.67
N ASP A 26 1.90 -6.55 -24.29
CA ASP A 26 2.01 -7.84 -23.59
C ASP A 26 3.34 -8.00 -22.80
N ASN A 27 4.31 -7.10 -22.97
CA ASN A 27 5.60 -7.06 -22.27
C ASN A 27 5.64 -6.00 -21.16
N GLY A 28 4.55 -5.26 -20.92
CA GLY A 28 4.48 -4.17 -19.93
C GLY A 28 5.21 -2.89 -20.35
N GLN A 29 5.47 -2.69 -21.64
CA GLN A 29 5.96 -1.41 -22.19
C GLN A 29 4.77 -0.46 -22.42
N PRO A 30 4.93 0.85 -22.14
CA PRO A 30 3.86 1.83 -22.28
C PRO A 30 3.56 2.14 -23.76
N LEU A 31 2.31 1.99 -24.17
CA LEU A 31 1.85 2.44 -25.50
C LEU A 31 1.49 3.93 -25.43
N TYR A 32 2.18 4.75 -26.22
CA TYR A 32 1.95 6.20 -26.28
C TYR A 32 1.01 6.57 -27.43
N GLU A 33 -0.18 7.10 -27.09
CA GLU A 33 -1.02 7.82 -28.06
C GLU A 33 -0.58 9.31 -28.13
N PRO A 34 -0.17 9.82 -29.30
CA PRO A 34 0.06 11.24 -29.49
C PRO A 34 -1.26 12.02 -29.43
N THR A 35 -1.43 12.85 -28.40
CA THR A 35 -2.57 13.78 -28.33
C THR A 35 -2.50 14.80 -29.47
N ASP A 36 -3.50 14.81 -30.33
CA ASP A 36 -3.59 15.69 -31.50
C ASP A 36 -3.48 17.19 -31.11
N PRO A 37 -2.49 17.94 -31.67
CA PRO A 37 -2.32 19.37 -31.41
C PRO A 37 -3.48 20.26 -31.93
N ALA A 38 -4.40 19.73 -32.74
CA ALA A 38 -5.53 20.48 -33.29
C ALA A 38 -6.72 20.68 -32.32
N ARG A 39 -6.66 20.15 -31.09
CA ARG A 39 -7.81 20.18 -30.16
C ARG A 39 -8.14 21.62 -29.70
N PRO A 40 -9.40 22.10 -29.84
CA PRO A 40 -9.74 23.49 -29.55
C PRO A 40 -9.60 23.85 -28.07
N ILE A 41 -9.06 25.04 -27.82
CA ILE A 41 -8.88 25.63 -26.49
C ILE A 41 -10.24 26.19 -26.01
N GLY A 42 -10.64 25.87 -24.79
CA GLY A 42 -11.94 26.26 -24.24
C GLY A 42 -11.89 26.57 -22.75
N HIS A 43 -12.98 27.14 -22.21
CA HIS A 43 -13.03 27.68 -20.85
C HIS A 43 -12.82 26.63 -19.72
N ALA A 44 -12.96 25.34 -20.05
CA ALA A 44 -12.68 24.19 -19.16
C ALA A 44 -11.27 23.61 -19.32
N ASN A 45 -10.44 24.12 -20.25
CA ASN A 45 -9.10 23.62 -20.53
C ASN A 45 -8.16 24.80 -20.87
N PRO A 46 -7.65 25.53 -19.85
CA PRO A 46 -6.82 26.72 -20.07
C PRO A 46 -5.52 26.37 -20.81
N PRO A 47 -4.98 27.30 -21.62
CA PRO A 47 -3.75 27.05 -22.36
C PRO A 47 -2.61 26.72 -21.40
N ARG A 48 -2.06 25.50 -21.50
CA ARG A 48 -0.87 25.12 -20.74
C ARG A 48 0.28 26.02 -21.18
N ARG A 49 0.78 26.85 -20.27
CA ARG A 49 1.96 27.69 -20.50
C ARG A 49 3.10 26.83 -21.01
N THR A 50 3.49 27.03 -22.26
CA THR A 50 4.64 26.39 -22.91
C THR A 50 5.94 26.95 -22.32
N ARG A 51 6.28 26.51 -21.10
CA ARG A 51 7.64 26.68 -20.56
C ARG A 51 8.60 25.84 -21.40
N GLY A 52 9.24 26.50 -22.38
CA GLY A 52 10.49 26.10 -23.04
C GLY A 52 10.53 24.70 -23.65
N LEU A 53 10.73 24.62 -24.97
CA LEU A 53 10.97 23.40 -25.76
C LEU A 53 12.25 22.60 -25.41
N ALA A 54 12.78 22.72 -24.19
CA ALA A 54 14.06 22.12 -23.76
C ALA A 54 13.95 21.17 -22.55
N LEU A 55 12.81 21.07 -21.88
CA LEU A 55 12.55 20.01 -20.89
C LEU A 55 11.17 19.40 -21.15
N GLN A 56 11.14 18.27 -21.87
CA GLN A 56 10.12 17.27 -21.55
C GLN A 56 10.37 16.88 -20.08
N PRO A 57 9.36 16.96 -19.19
CA PRO A 57 9.53 16.40 -17.85
C PRO A 57 9.88 14.92 -17.99
N PRO A 58 10.75 14.36 -17.13
CA PRO A 58 11.10 12.95 -17.21
C PRO A 58 9.83 12.10 -17.22
N PRO A 59 9.80 11.00 -18.00
CA PRO A 59 8.61 10.17 -18.14
C PRO A 59 8.11 9.74 -16.77
N ARG A 60 6.78 9.65 -16.62
CA ARG A 60 6.19 9.16 -15.37
C ARG A 60 6.66 7.73 -15.13
N PRO A 61 7.01 7.36 -13.88
CA PRO A 61 7.44 6.01 -13.59
C PRO A 61 6.28 5.03 -13.85
N SER A 62 6.58 3.87 -14.44
CA SER A 62 5.58 2.84 -14.70
C SER A 62 5.13 2.17 -13.41
N ARG A 63 4.00 1.46 -13.43
CA ARG A 63 3.50 0.73 -12.25
C ARG A 63 4.56 -0.22 -11.68
N LEU A 64 5.22 -1.00 -12.54
CA LEU A 64 6.31 -1.90 -12.15
C LEU A 64 7.50 -1.16 -11.51
N GLU A 65 7.84 0.02 -12.03
CA GLU A 65 8.91 0.84 -11.44
C GLU A 65 8.51 1.38 -10.06
N VAL A 66 7.27 1.84 -9.90
CA VAL A 66 6.74 2.33 -8.61
C VAL A 66 6.68 1.20 -7.58
N GLU A 67 6.24 -0.01 -7.98
CA GLU A 67 6.28 -1.20 -7.12
C GLU A 67 7.71 -1.57 -6.71
N ARG A 68 8.67 -1.55 -7.65
CA ARG A 68 10.10 -1.75 -7.35
C ARG A 68 10.62 -0.71 -6.35
N ARG A 69 10.26 0.56 -6.51
CA ARG A 69 10.65 1.66 -5.59
C ARG A 69 10.08 1.45 -4.19
N VAL A 70 8.85 0.92 -4.08
CA VAL A 70 8.24 0.54 -2.79
C VAL A 70 9.00 -0.62 -2.16
N ALA A 71 9.35 -1.67 -2.90
CA ALA A 71 10.13 -2.80 -2.39
C ALA A 71 11.55 -2.37 -1.95
N GLU A 72 12.24 -1.52 -2.72
CA GLU A 72 13.53 -0.92 -2.32
C GLU A 72 13.37 -0.07 -1.04
N ALA A 73 12.28 0.68 -0.90
CA ALA A 73 11.98 1.45 0.31
C ALA A 73 11.71 0.56 1.53
N GLN A 74 10.95 -0.53 1.39
CA GLN A 74 10.73 -1.52 2.44
C GLN A 74 12.07 -2.11 2.92
N LEU A 75 12.96 -2.46 2.00
CA LEU A 75 14.30 -2.97 2.31
C LEU A 75 15.14 -1.94 3.09
N TRP A 76 15.14 -0.66 2.69
CA TRP A 76 15.89 0.38 3.40
C TRP A 76 15.33 0.65 4.81
N ILE A 77 14.00 0.56 4.99
CA ILE A 77 13.35 0.66 6.31
C ILE A 77 13.77 -0.52 7.19
N ALA A 78 13.71 -1.76 6.67
CA ALA A 78 14.13 -2.97 7.38
C ALA A 78 15.61 -2.93 7.78
N GLN A 79 16.48 -2.45 6.90
CA GLN A 79 17.91 -2.22 7.15
C GLN A 79 18.21 -1.01 8.04
N ARG A 80 17.19 -0.22 8.45
CA ARG A 80 17.33 1.02 9.24
C ARG A 80 18.31 2.03 8.63
N VAL A 81 18.32 2.16 7.30
CA VAL A 81 19.22 3.07 6.57
C VAL A 81 18.93 4.53 6.98
N PRO A 82 19.94 5.37 7.29
CA PRO A 82 19.74 6.78 7.60
C PRO A 82 19.07 7.54 6.46
N LEU A 83 18.19 8.51 6.77
CA LEU A 83 17.43 9.28 5.78
C LEU A 83 18.31 10.03 4.76
N ALA A 84 19.50 10.50 5.17
CA ALA A 84 20.46 11.14 4.27
C ALA A 84 20.93 10.16 3.16
N LEU A 85 21.33 8.95 3.56
CA LEU A 85 21.77 7.90 2.64
C LEU A 85 20.61 7.34 1.81
N ILE A 86 19.37 7.32 2.34
CA ILE A 86 18.17 7.04 1.55
C ILE A 86 17.96 8.11 0.46
N ALA A 87 18.17 9.40 0.77
CA ALA A 87 18.01 10.48 -0.21
C ALA A 87 19.11 10.49 -1.29
N GLU A 88 20.30 9.96 -1.00
CA GLU A 88 21.35 9.69 -1.98
C GLU A 88 20.98 8.50 -2.86
N LYS A 89 20.64 7.34 -2.26
CA LYS A 89 20.19 6.15 -3.00
C LYS A 89 19.00 6.44 -3.91
N ALA A 90 17.97 7.12 -3.43
CA ALA A 90 16.80 7.48 -4.24
C ALA A 90 17.11 8.48 -5.38
N ARG A 91 18.18 9.27 -5.25
CA ARG A 91 18.66 10.13 -6.34
C ARG A 91 19.36 9.31 -7.43
N GLU A 92 20.08 8.27 -7.04
CA GLU A 92 20.82 7.37 -7.94
C GLU A 92 19.90 6.33 -8.59
N SER A 93 19.14 5.56 -7.81
CA SER A 93 18.32 4.44 -8.31
C SER A 93 16.96 4.87 -8.87
N TRP A 94 16.36 5.95 -8.39
CA TRP A 94 15.01 6.40 -8.82
C TRP A 94 15.03 7.72 -9.62
N GLY A 95 16.19 8.39 -9.71
CA GLY A 95 16.29 9.75 -10.26
C GLY A 95 15.56 10.83 -9.45
N VAL A 96 15.07 10.50 -8.24
CA VAL A 96 14.20 11.40 -7.46
C VAL A 96 15.05 12.30 -6.55
N LYS A 97 15.04 13.60 -6.84
CA LYS A 97 15.70 14.63 -6.00
C LYS A 97 14.77 15.25 -4.95
N ASN A 98 13.45 15.06 -5.05
CA ASN A 98 12.48 15.67 -4.14
C ASN A 98 12.20 14.80 -2.91
N THR A 99 12.63 15.27 -1.73
CA THR A 99 12.41 14.62 -0.42
C THR A 99 10.94 14.33 -0.11
N GLN A 100 9.99 15.15 -0.56
CA GLN A 100 8.55 14.87 -0.37
C GLN A 100 8.11 13.64 -1.15
N THR A 101 8.63 13.44 -2.38
CA THR A 101 8.35 12.22 -3.15
C THR A 101 8.96 11.01 -2.45
N ILE A 102 10.21 11.11 -1.99
CA ILE A 102 10.89 10.04 -1.25
C ILE A 102 10.10 9.66 0.01
N ASN A 103 9.68 10.64 0.81
CA ASN A 103 8.87 10.42 2.01
C ASN A 103 7.52 9.75 1.69
N ARG A 104 6.91 10.04 0.53
CA ARG A 104 5.67 9.36 0.12
C ARG A 104 5.90 7.87 -0.16
N TYR A 105 6.99 7.50 -0.85
CA TYR A 105 7.38 6.09 -1.01
C TYR A 105 7.67 5.41 0.34
N LEU A 106 8.39 6.10 1.24
CA LEU A 106 8.70 5.56 2.58
C LEU A 106 7.46 5.40 3.47
N ASN A 107 6.44 6.26 3.33
CA ASN A 107 5.17 6.11 4.05
C ASN A 107 4.39 4.90 3.52
N LEU A 108 4.21 4.79 2.21
CA LEU A 108 3.54 3.63 1.60
C LEU A 108 4.24 2.31 1.95
N ALA A 109 5.58 2.30 1.91
CA ALA A 109 6.36 1.13 2.31
C ALA A 109 6.10 0.74 3.78
N ARG A 110 6.02 1.72 4.70
CA ARG A 110 5.65 1.46 6.11
C ARG A 110 4.22 0.93 6.25
N GLU A 111 3.27 1.51 5.52
CA GLU A 111 1.86 1.10 5.53
C GLU A 111 1.74 -0.37 5.08
N ARG A 112 2.31 -0.72 3.92
CA ARG A 112 2.31 -2.11 3.41
C ARG A 112 3.04 -3.09 4.34
N MET A 113 4.19 -2.73 4.90
CA MET A 113 4.88 -3.59 5.89
C MET A 113 4.00 -3.87 7.12
N VAL A 114 3.19 -2.92 7.56
CA VAL A 114 2.25 -3.12 8.68
C VAL A 114 1.06 -3.98 8.25
N GLU A 115 0.53 -3.79 7.04
CA GLU A 115 -0.55 -4.61 6.47
C GLU A 115 -0.13 -6.07 6.28
N GLU A 116 1.08 -6.31 5.78
CA GLU A 116 1.72 -7.63 5.67
C GLU A 116 1.81 -8.31 7.05
N LEU A 117 2.39 -7.62 8.06
CA LEU A 117 2.49 -8.13 9.43
C LEU A 117 1.12 -8.43 10.09
N ILE A 118 0.10 -7.61 9.83
CA ILE A 118 -1.27 -7.86 10.31
C ILE A 118 -1.88 -9.07 9.60
N SER A 119 -1.62 -9.23 8.30
CA SER A 119 -2.15 -10.33 7.49
C SER A 119 -1.51 -11.67 7.88
N ASP A 120 -0.18 -11.71 8.05
CA ASP A 120 0.55 -12.88 8.52
C ASP A 120 0.12 -13.28 9.93
N ARG A 121 -0.03 -12.31 10.85
CA ARG A 121 -0.55 -12.59 12.19
C ARG A 121 -1.94 -13.21 12.15
N ARG A 122 -2.86 -12.66 11.34
CA ARG A 122 -4.23 -13.19 11.19
C ARG A 122 -4.22 -14.60 10.59
N ARG A 123 -3.39 -14.84 9.57
CA ARG A 123 -3.20 -16.15 8.96
C ARG A 123 -2.70 -17.17 9.98
N HIS A 124 -1.65 -16.84 10.72
CA HIS A 124 -1.09 -17.72 11.75
C HIS A 124 -2.12 -18.04 12.86
N GLN A 125 -2.91 -17.06 13.29
CA GLN A 125 -3.99 -17.29 14.26
C GLN A 125 -5.11 -18.18 13.69
N ALA A 126 -5.45 -18.07 12.41
CA ALA A 126 -6.41 -18.96 11.75
C ALA A 126 -5.88 -20.40 11.63
N GLU A 127 -4.58 -20.57 11.29
CA GLU A 127 -3.90 -21.87 11.25
C GLU A 127 -3.90 -22.54 12.64
N GLN A 128 -3.62 -21.79 13.72
CA GLN A 128 -3.73 -22.29 15.11
C GLN A 128 -5.16 -22.72 15.47
N ILE A 129 -6.17 -21.90 15.14
CA ILE A 129 -7.58 -22.25 15.39
C ILE A 129 -7.96 -23.53 14.63
N PHE A 130 -7.52 -23.70 13.39
CA PHE A 130 -7.80 -24.90 12.60
C PHE A 130 -7.18 -26.15 13.24
N ALA A 131 -5.89 -26.08 13.61
CA ALA A 131 -5.19 -27.18 14.29
C ALA A 131 -5.83 -27.56 15.63
N LEU A 132 -6.27 -26.58 16.43
CA LEU A 132 -6.97 -26.82 17.68
C LEU A 132 -8.37 -27.43 17.47
N ASN A 133 -9.09 -27.09 16.40
CA ASN A 133 -10.38 -27.71 16.08
C ASN A 133 -10.22 -29.18 15.65
N ASP A 134 -9.20 -29.49 14.86
CA ASP A 134 -8.88 -30.88 14.48
C ASP A 134 -8.44 -31.71 15.70
N CYS A 135 -7.62 -31.13 16.58
CA CYS A 135 -7.26 -31.72 17.87
C CYS A 135 -8.49 -31.97 18.76
N ALA A 136 -9.38 -30.98 18.91
CA ALA A 136 -10.61 -31.09 19.68
C ALA A 136 -11.53 -32.19 19.14
N ARG A 137 -11.66 -32.31 17.80
CA ARG A 137 -12.43 -33.39 17.16
C ARG A 137 -11.88 -34.76 17.52
N ARG A 138 -10.59 -35.00 17.30
CA ARG A 138 -9.93 -36.28 17.65
C ARG A 138 -10.01 -36.61 19.14
N ALA A 139 -9.94 -35.60 20.00
CA ALA A 139 -10.12 -35.78 21.43
C ALA A 139 -11.55 -36.20 21.79
N MET A 140 -12.57 -35.65 21.12
CA MET A 140 -13.97 -36.10 21.29
C MET A 140 -14.19 -37.51 20.73
N ASP A 141 -13.63 -37.83 19.56
CA ASP A 141 -13.69 -39.16 18.94
C ASP A 141 -13.03 -40.24 19.83
N ALA A 142 -12.08 -39.84 20.69
CA ALA A 142 -11.39 -40.68 21.67
C ALA A 142 -11.92 -40.55 23.11
N GLU A 143 -13.08 -39.93 23.31
CA GLU A 143 -13.73 -39.67 24.63
C GLU A 143 -12.88 -38.85 25.63
N GLN A 144 -11.82 -38.19 25.17
CA GLN A 144 -10.94 -37.31 25.95
C GLN A 144 -11.55 -35.90 26.09
N PHE A 145 -12.75 -35.81 26.64
CA PHE A 145 -13.53 -34.56 26.71
C PHE A 145 -12.82 -33.41 27.42
N SER A 146 -11.96 -33.69 28.42
CA SER A 146 -11.14 -32.67 29.10
C SER A 146 -10.14 -31.99 28.15
N ALA A 147 -9.52 -32.73 27.24
CA ALA A 147 -8.62 -32.20 26.23
C ALA A 147 -9.39 -31.40 25.17
N ALA A 148 -10.57 -31.88 24.74
CA ALA A 148 -11.44 -31.16 23.80
C ALA A 148 -11.92 -29.81 24.37
N VAL A 149 -12.38 -29.77 25.63
CA VAL A 149 -12.76 -28.53 26.32
C VAL A 149 -11.57 -27.59 26.48
N GLY A 150 -10.37 -28.12 26.78
CA GLY A 150 -9.13 -27.36 26.80
C GLY A 150 -8.83 -26.68 25.46
N ALA A 151 -8.91 -27.42 24.35
CA ALA A 151 -8.69 -26.89 23.00
C ALA A 151 -9.72 -25.80 22.63
N PHE A 152 -11.01 -25.99 22.94
CA PHE A 152 -12.04 -24.98 22.70
C PHE A 152 -11.84 -23.71 23.53
N ARG A 153 -11.33 -23.82 24.76
CA ARG A 153 -10.97 -22.65 25.59
C ARG A 153 -9.85 -21.82 24.93
N VAL A 154 -8.80 -22.47 24.45
CA VAL A 154 -7.69 -21.78 23.74
C VAL A 154 -8.20 -21.15 22.43
N ILE A 155 -9.09 -21.81 21.68
CA ILE A 155 -9.74 -21.21 20.51
C ILE A 155 -10.52 -19.93 20.89
N ALA A 156 -11.26 -19.94 22.00
CA ALA A 156 -11.98 -18.77 22.48
C ALA A 156 -11.05 -17.62 22.88
N GLU A 157 -9.90 -17.92 23.50
CA GLU A 157 -8.86 -16.94 23.87
C GLU A 157 -8.22 -16.32 22.61
N ILE A 158 -7.85 -17.11 21.60
CA ILE A 158 -7.35 -16.60 20.30
C ILE A 158 -8.43 -15.77 19.59
N GLY A 159 -9.68 -16.23 19.61
CA GLY A 159 -10.83 -15.50 19.07
C GLY A 159 -11.08 -14.15 19.77
N GLY A 160 -10.80 -14.07 21.08
CA GLY A 160 -10.80 -12.83 21.84
C GLY A 160 -9.71 -11.86 21.35
N LEU A 161 -8.49 -12.35 21.16
CA LEU A 161 -7.37 -11.56 20.64
C LEU A 161 -7.61 -11.03 19.22
N LEU A 162 -8.38 -11.75 18.39
CA LEU A 162 -8.78 -11.31 17.04
C LEU A 162 -9.85 -10.21 17.05
N ARG A 163 -10.69 -10.13 18.10
CA ARG A 163 -11.73 -9.10 18.27
C ARG A 163 -11.23 -7.84 18.96
N ALA A 164 -10.09 -7.92 19.65
CA ALA A 164 -9.47 -6.76 20.31
C ALA A 164 -9.06 -5.70 19.26
N PRO A 165 -9.37 -4.41 19.47
CA PRO A 165 -8.97 -3.36 18.55
C PRO A 165 -7.44 -3.24 18.50
N LEU A 166 -6.86 -3.28 17.30
CA LEU A 166 -5.41 -3.20 17.07
C LEU A 166 -4.83 -1.81 17.35
N LYS A 167 -5.66 -0.77 17.33
CA LYS A 167 -5.31 0.62 17.64
C LYS A 167 -5.99 0.99 18.97
N PRO A 168 -5.32 1.67 19.92
CA PRO A 168 -5.98 2.15 21.13
C PRO A 168 -7.17 3.06 20.77
N PRO A 169 -8.25 3.07 21.57
CA PRO A 169 -9.38 3.94 21.33
C PRO A 169 -8.93 5.40 21.36
N GLU A 170 -9.32 6.18 20.36
CA GLU A 170 -8.93 7.59 20.30
C GLU A 170 -9.54 8.34 21.49
N SER A 171 -8.70 9.08 22.20
CA SER A 171 -9.09 9.86 23.36
C SER A 171 -10.10 10.92 22.93
N LYS A 172 -11.35 10.78 23.37
CA LYS A 172 -12.39 11.80 23.21
C LYS A 172 -11.98 13.04 24.02
N SER A 173 -11.51 14.06 23.30
CA SER A 173 -11.39 15.44 23.79
C SER A 173 -12.64 16.23 23.46
#